data_AF-A0A7W1H1F4-F1
#
_entry.id   AF-A0A7W1H1F4-F1
#
_cell.length_a   1.000
_cell.length_b   1.000
_cell.length_c   1.000
_cell.angle_alpha   90.00
_cell.angle_beta   90.00
_cell.angle_gamma   90.00
#
_symmetry.space_group_name_H-M   'P 1'
#
loop_
_entity.id
_entity.type
_entity.pdbx_description
1 polymer ?
#
loop_
_entity_poly.entity_id
_entity_poly.type
_entity_poly.pdbx_seq_one_letter_code
_entity_poly.pdbx_strand_id
1 'polypeptide(L)'
;AFTANIALTALWLLLGPVFRFSDTWQLTMNTAASQVTFLIAFLLQNTQNRDTRALQLKLDELIRSTAGARSQLIQLEELDDDQLDALKHEFERLHERRSRTSGKV
;
A
#
# COMPACT_ATOMS: atom_id res chain seq x y z
N ALA A 1 -12.63 -12.26 -26.46
CA ALA A 1 -13.03 -11.28 -25.41
C ALA A 1 -13.77 -10.06 -26.00
N PHE A 2 -13.19 -9.33 -26.96
CA PHE A 2 -13.82 -8.13 -27.53
C PHE A 2 -15.16 -8.41 -28.24
N THR A 3 -15.21 -9.46 -29.08
CA THR A 3 -16.44 -9.89 -29.77
C THR A 3 -17.57 -10.26 -28.80
N ALA A 4 -17.24 -10.85 -27.65
CA ALA A 4 -18.22 -11.21 -26.64
C ALA A 4 -18.82 -9.96 -25.95
N ASN A 5 -18.01 -8.94 -25.69
CA ASN A 5 -18.50 -7.66 -25.18
C ASN A 5 -19.42 -6.98 -26.19
N ILE A 6 -19.04 -6.93 -27.47
CA ILE A 6 -19.89 -6.36 -28.52
C ILE A 6 -21.23 -7.11 -28.60
N ALA A 7 -21.20 -8.44 -28.61
CA ALA A 7 -22.42 -9.25 -28.65
C ALA A 7 -23.32 -9.01 -27.42
N LEU A 8 -22.73 -8.93 -26.23
CA LEU A 8 -23.47 -8.62 -25.00
C LEU A 8 -24.09 -7.22 -25.05
N THR A 9 -23.34 -6.21 -25.49
CA THR A 9 -23.84 -4.84 -25.65
C THR A 9 -24.96 -4.77 -26.69
N ALA A 10 -24.82 -5.46 -27.82
CA ALA A 10 -25.85 -5.51 -28.85
C ALA A 10 -27.13 -6.20 -28.34
N LEU A 11 -27.00 -7.33 -27.63
CA LEU A 11 -28.13 -8.03 -27.04
C LEU A 11 -28.88 -7.16 -26.02
N TRP A 12 -28.15 -6.48 -25.14
CA TRP A 12 -28.75 -5.55 -24.18
C TRP A 12 -29.48 -4.40 -24.86
N LEU A 13 -28.91 -3.83 -25.94
CA LEU A 13 -29.55 -2.78 -26.73
C LEU A 13 -30.84 -3.24 -27.40
N LEU A 14 -30.86 -4.46 -27.95
CA LEU A 14 -32.06 -5.07 -28.55
C LEU A 14 -33.16 -5.35 -27.53
N LEU A 15 -32.81 -5.58 -26.25
CA LEU A 15 -33.78 -5.69 -25.17
C LEU A 15 -34.37 -4.33 -24.76
N GLY A 16 -33.69 -3.21 -25.06
CA GLY A 16 -34.15 -1.86 -24.72
C GLY A 16 -35.57 -1.53 -25.19
N PRO A 17 -35.92 -1.73 -26.48
CA PRO A 17 -37.27 -1.51 -26.98
C PRO A 17 -38.36 -2.35 -26.29
N VAL A 18 -38.04 -3.59 -25.92
CA VAL A 18 -38.97 -4.49 -25.20
C VAL A 18 -39.32 -3.92 -23.83
N PHE A 19 -38.33 -3.35 -23.14
CA PHE A 19 -38.51 -2.69 -21.84
C PHE A 19 -38.80 -1.19 -21.95
N ARG A 20 -39.09 -0.67 -23.15
CA ARG A 20 -39.33 0.75 -23.42
C ARG A 20 -38.24 1.69 -22.87
N PHE A 21 -36.99 1.22 -22.87
CA PHE A 21 -35.84 1.94 -22.30
C PHE A 21 -36.07 2.40 -20.84
N SER A 22 -36.76 1.57 -20.05
CA SER A 22 -37.10 1.87 -18.66
C SER A 22 -35.90 2.07 -17.75
N ASP A 23 -36.13 2.72 -16.62
CA ASP A 23 -35.11 2.95 -15.59
C ASP A 23 -34.46 1.65 -15.11
N THR A 24 -35.22 0.56 -15.00
CA THR A 24 -34.71 -0.76 -14.60
C THR A 24 -33.75 -1.34 -15.65
N TRP A 25 -34.05 -1.15 -16.94
CA TRP A 25 -33.18 -1.62 -18.02
C TRP A 25 -31.84 -0.87 -18.03
N GLN A 26 -31.85 0.44 -17.82
CA GLN A 26 -30.65 1.27 -17.69
C GLN A 26 -29.86 0.95 -16.40
N LEU A 27 -30.58 0.81 -15.27
CA LEU A 27 -30.00 0.51 -13.97
C LEU A 27 -29.20 -0.78 -13.99
N THR A 28 -29.72 -1.82 -14.65
CA THR A 28 -29.03 -3.11 -14.75
C THR A 28 -27.61 -2.99 -15.29
N MET A 29 -27.40 -2.17 -16.32
CA MET A 29 -26.08 -1.97 -16.92
C MET A 29 -25.15 -1.15 -16.02
N ASN A 30 -25.68 -0.11 -15.37
CA ASN A 30 -24.94 0.69 -14.39
C ASN A 30 -24.51 -0.16 -13.18
N THR A 31 -25.40 -1.03 -12.67
CA THR A 31 -25.08 -1.95 -11.57
C THR A 31 -24.00 -2.95 -11.99
N ALA A 32 -24.06 -3.50 -13.20
CA ALA A 32 -23.04 -4.40 -13.72
C ALA A 32 -21.66 -3.71 -13.81
N ALA A 33 -21.61 -2.49 -14.35
CA ALA A 33 -20.37 -1.71 -14.45
C ALA A 33 -19.79 -1.37 -13.06
N SER A 34 -20.64 -1.04 -12.09
CA SER A 34 -20.25 -0.81 -10.70
C SER A 34 -19.61 -2.05 -10.08
N GLN A 35 -20.21 -3.23 -10.25
CA GLN A 35 -19.66 -4.49 -9.75
C GLN A 35 -18.29 -4.82 -10.37
N VAL A 36 -18.14 -4.63 -11.69
CA VAL A 36 -16.85 -4.84 -12.36
C VAL A 36 -15.80 -3.87 -11.83
N THR A 37 -16.17 -2.60 -11.64
CA THR A 37 -15.27 -1.58 -11.08
C THR A 37 -14.85 -1.92 -9.66
N PHE A 38 -15.77 -2.42 -8.83
CA PHE A 38 -15.46 -2.90 -7.49
C PHE A 38 -14.45 -4.06 -7.51
N LEU A 39 -14.62 -5.02 -8.43
CA LEU A 39 -13.65 -6.10 -8.61
C LEU A 39 -12.28 -5.57 -9.06
N ILE A 40 -12.25 -4.60 -9.98
CA ILE A 40 -11.01 -3.94 -10.39
C ILE A 40 -10.35 -3.26 -9.19
N ALA A 41 -11.09 -2.52 -8.37
CA ALA A 41 -10.56 -1.88 -7.17
C ALA A 41 -9.96 -2.90 -6.20
N PHE A 42 -10.62 -4.05 -5.98
CA PHE A 42 -10.08 -5.13 -5.16
C PHE A 42 -8.79 -5.72 -5.72
N LEU A 43 -8.75 -6.04 -7.02
CA LEU A 43 -7.55 -6.55 -7.69
C LEU A 43 -6.40 -5.55 -7.68
N LEU A 44 -6.73 -4.27 -7.88
CA LEU A 44 -5.79 -3.17 -7.83
C LEU A 44 -5.21 -3.03 -6.42
N GLN A 45 -6.05 -3.04 -5.39
CA GLN A 45 -5.61 -3.01 -3.98
C GLN A 45 -4.69 -4.19 -3.66
N ASN A 46 -5.01 -5.41 -4.12
CA ASN A 46 -4.17 -6.57 -3.89
C ASN A 46 -2.79 -6.43 -4.56
N THR A 47 -2.77 -5.95 -5.81
CA THR A 47 -1.52 -5.74 -6.56
C THR A 47 -0.70 -4.61 -5.93
N GLN A 48 -1.34 -3.49 -5.62
CA GLN A 48 -0.72 -2.34 -4.96
C GLN A 48 -0.17 -2.68 -3.58
N ASN A 49 -0.88 -3.46 -2.76
CA ASN A 49 -0.37 -3.91 -1.46
C ASN A 49 0.92 -4.72 -1.60
N ARG A 50 1.00 -5.58 -2.61
CA ARG A 50 2.21 -6.36 -2.87
C ARG A 50 3.37 -5.47 -3.33
N ASP A 51 3.08 -4.52 -4.22
CA ASP A 51 4.09 -3.60 -4.76
C ASP A 51 4.62 -2.64 -3.69
N THR A 52 3.75 -2.13 -2.81
CA THR A 52 4.13 -1.32 -1.64
C THR A 52 5.07 -2.10 -0.71
N ARG A 53 4.76 -3.37 -0.41
CA ARG A 53 5.62 -4.21 0.44
C ARG A 53 6.99 -4.47 -0.19
N ALA A 54 7.04 -4.68 -1.50
CA ALA A 54 8.30 -4.85 -2.22
C ALA A 54 9.15 -3.57 -2.26
N LEU A 55 8.50 -2.39 -2.32
CA LEU A 55 9.17 -1.10 -2.22
C LEU A 55 9.79 -0.90 -0.83
N GLN A 56 9.06 -1.19 0.25
CA GLN A 56 9.59 -1.12 1.62
C GLN A 56 10.84 -1.99 1.79
N LEU A 57 10.79 -3.28 1.42
CA LEU A 57 11.95 -4.17 1.51
C LEU A 57 13.18 -3.69 0.73
N LYS A 58 12.97 -3.06 -0.43
CA LYS A 58 14.08 -2.49 -1.22
C LYS A 58 14.66 -1.24 -0.56
N LEU A 59 13.82 -0.40 0.02
CA LEU A 59 14.27 0.77 0.79
C LEU A 59 15.04 0.32 2.03
N ASP A 60 14.58 -0.71 2.74
CA ASP A 60 15.27 -1.28 3.90
C ASP A 60 16.66 -1.79 3.52
N GLU A 61 16.77 -2.52 2.41
CA GLU A 61 18.07 -3.02 1.92
C GLU A 61 18.97 -1.88 1.43
N LEU A 62 18.41 -0.84 0.79
CA LEU A 62 19.17 0.36 0.42
C LEU A 62 19.67 1.12 1.65
N ILE A 63 18.85 1.31 2.67
CA ILE A 63 19.24 1.93 3.94
C ILE A 63 20.33 1.07 4.59
N ARG A 64 20.18 -0.25 4.62
CA ARG A 64 21.16 -1.18 5.17
C ARG A 64 22.50 -1.17 4.42
N SER A 65 22.47 -1.09 3.09
CA SER A 65 23.68 -1.08 2.25
C SER A 65 24.40 0.27 2.25
N THR A 66 23.66 1.39 2.37
CA THR A 66 24.22 2.74 2.44
C THR A 66 24.67 3.10 3.85
N ALA A 67 23.96 2.63 4.88
CA ALA A 67 24.36 2.69 6.27
C ALA A 67 25.09 1.41 6.68
N GLY A 68 26.32 1.21 6.20
CA GLY A 68 27.23 0.16 6.70
C GLY A 68 27.58 0.26 8.20
N ALA A 69 26.83 0.99 9.01
CA ALA A 69 27.18 1.38 10.38
C ALA A 69 25.97 1.78 11.26
N ARG A 70 25.00 0.88 11.48
CA ARG A 70 24.23 0.72 12.75
C ARG A 70 23.04 -0.22 12.52
N SER A 71 23.27 -1.52 12.71
CA SER A 71 22.19 -2.52 12.74
C SER A 71 21.12 -2.24 13.80
N GLN A 72 21.42 -1.39 14.80
CA GLN A 72 20.49 -0.99 15.87
C GLN A 72 19.41 0.02 15.44
N LEU A 73 19.55 0.70 14.28
CA LEU A 73 18.55 1.70 13.83
C LEU A 73 17.51 1.12 12.86
N ILE A 74 17.82 0.00 12.20
CA ILE A 74 17.02 -0.57 11.10
C ILE A 74 15.77 -1.32 11.61
N GLN A 75 15.64 -1.56 12.93
CA GLN A 75 14.49 -2.24 13.53
C GLN A 75 13.65 -1.34 14.42
N LEU A 76 13.79 0.00 14.37
CA LEU A 76 13.00 0.89 15.25
C LEU A 76 11.48 0.69 15.15
N GLU A 77 10.99 0.21 14.00
CA GLU A 77 9.56 -0.04 13.76
C GLU A 77 9.09 -1.41 14.30
N GLU A 78 10.02 -2.33 14.61
CA GLU A 78 9.75 -3.65 15.19
C GLU A 78 10.09 -3.72 16.69
N LEU A 79 10.73 -2.68 17.25
CA LEU A 79 11.05 -2.60 18.68
C LEU A 79 9.79 -2.27 19.48
N ASP A 80 9.60 -3.00 20.58
CA ASP A 80 8.57 -2.70 21.56
C ASP A 80 8.94 -1.45 22.38
N ASP A 81 7.96 -0.79 23.00
CA ASP A 81 8.17 0.51 23.68
C ASP A 81 9.30 0.45 24.74
N ASP A 82 9.38 -0.66 25.49
CA ASP A 82 10.42 -0.89 26.49
C ASP A 82 11.84 -0.96 25.88
N GLN A 83 11.95 -1.49 24.67
CA GLN A 83 13.24 -1.58 23.95
C GLN A 83 13.64 -0.22 23.37
N LEU A 84 12.65 0.58 22.95
CA LEU A 84 12.86 1.95 22.49
C LEU A 84 13.40 2.84 23.62
N ASP A 85 12.84 2.74 24.82
CA ASP A 85 13.27 3.51 25.99
C ASP A 85 14.67 3.09 26.47
N ALA A 86 14.99 1.79 26.42
CA ALA A 86 16.34 1.30 26.72
C ALA A 86 17.39 1.86 25.74
N LEU A 87 17.07 1.90 24.43
CA LEU A 87 17.94 2.46 23.40
C LEU A 87 18.16 3.97 23.64
N LYS A 88 17.08 4.71 23.93
CA LYS A 88 17.14 6.14 24.24
C LYS A 88 18.07 6.43 25.43
N HIS A 89 17.96 5.68 26.51
CA HIS A 89 18.83 5.84 27.68
C HIS A 89 20.30 5.51 27.39
N GLU A 90 20.58 4.55 26.50
CA GLU A 90 21.95 4.27 26.06
C GLU A 90 22.55 5.46 25.30
N PHE A 91 21.77 6.06 24.40
CA PHE A 91 22.17 7.25 23.66
C PHE A 91 22.43 8.48 24.55
N GLU A 92 21.56 8.73 25.53
CA GLU A 92 21.72 9.79 26.52
C GLU A 92 23.04 9.61 27.31
N ARG A 93 23.32 8.38 27.76
CA ARG A 93 24.57 8.04 28.46
C ARG A 93 25.81 8.23 27.60
N LEU A 94 25.75 7.89 26.31
CA LEU A 94 26.86 8.10 25.37
C LEU A 94 27.09 9.59 25.09
N HIS A 95 26.02 10.38 24.96
CA HIS A 95 26.11 11.83 24.80
C HIS A 95 26.72 12.51 26.04
N GLU A 96 26.34 12.09 27.24
CA GLU A 96 26.94 12.60 28.48
C GLU A 96 28.43 12.25 28.63
N ARG A 97 28.85 11.06 28.19
CA ARG A 97 30.26 10.69 28.21
C ARG A 97 31.07 11.54 27.24
N ARG A 98 30.52 11.82 26.06
CA ARG A 98 31.19 12.64 25.02
C ARG A 98 31.27 14.12 25.41
N SER A 99 30.24 14.66 26.06
CA SER A 99 30.27 16.04 26.58
C SER A 99 31.27 16.21 27.73
N ARG A 100 31.40 15.21 28.61
CA ARG A 100 32.41 15.20 29.69
C ARG A 100 33.86 15.09 29.17
N THR A 101 34.08 14.40 28.04
CA THR A 101 35.41 14.30 27.43
C THR A 101 35.78 15.52 26.60
N SER A 102 34.81 16.21 25.98
CA SER A 102 35.06 17.43 25.18
C SER A 102 35.27 18.70 26.01
N GLY A 103 34.93 18.70 27.31
CA GLY A 103 35.14 19.83 28.22
C GLY A 103 36.50 19.84 28.95
N LYS A 104 37.46 19.01 28.53
CA LYS A 104 38.79 18.89 29.16
C LYS A 104 39.96 19.29 28.23
N VAL A 105 39.69 19.93 27.10
CA VAL A 105 40.72 20.49 26.20
C VAL A 105 40.76 22.00 26.36
#